data_AF-A0A178DQF8-F1
#
_entry.id   AF-A0A178DQF8-F1
#
_cell.length_a   1.000
_cell.length_b   1.000
_cell.length_c   1.000
_cell.angle_alpha   90.00
_cell.angle_beta   90.00
_cell.angle_gamma   90.00
#
_symmetry.space_group_name_H-M   'P 1'
#
loop_
_entity.id
_entity.type
_entity.pdbx_description
1 polymer ?
#
loop_
_entity_poly.entity_id
_entity_poly.type
_entity_poly.pdbx_seq_one_letter_code
_entity_poly.pdbx_strand_id
1 'polypeptide(L)'
;MAERRHKLRSLGFIALLPITPLLLLVSLPYSLLRMYHKSELYAEKLRRAQEKLDLIPPALTKRKRSLSICASNSRRTKSQDASPFFKLPAELRAQVYEYVIGKREGIHVVARDGRLNAYRCQWSAALELPARHDQCWNYFCNGSWAGISGVVWNERTLEVMGLLRSCRVVYTEALPLLYSCPTFLFHDYHSILAFSASLLPSPFSRIQSIAINQSPRFFSYYGDQNISESHLNHHSLRGAASFSRLHFEKIAVRNSLLASLPPRSGLDIDTFIGTWFHVFTLLHSVHGLRELRLDMCSDVFETGYPNPEESSYRRAVWERIKSELDGLRTKNGGMKVLRITVRGTGKMSELKRLEGEQDIVRFVEF
;
A
#
# COMPACT_ATOMS: atom_id res chain seq x y z
N MET A 1 57.07 27.13 45.45
CA MET A 1 55.82 27.08 44.65
C MET A 1 55.24 25.68 44.46
N ALA A 2 56.04 24.60 44.42
CA ALA A 2 55.54 23.22 44.27
C ALA A 2 54.66 22.74 45.46
N GLU A 3 54.99 23.14 46.69
CA GLU A 3 54.28 22.70 47.89
C GLU A 3 52.84 23.27 48.02
N ARG A 4 52.61 24.49 47.51
CA ARG A 4 51.26 25.10 47.45
C ARG A 4 50.34 24.36 46.47
N ARG A 5 50.87 23.78 45.38
CA ARG A 5 50.07 23.00 44.41
C ARG A 5 49.63 21.65 44.97
N HIS A 6 50.42 21.05 45.87
CA HIS A 6 50.05 19.79 46.52
C HIS A 6 48.92 19.98 47.54
N LYS A 7 48.97 21.04 48.36
CA LYS A 7 47.91 21.36 49.34
C LYS A 7 46.58 21.76 48.66
N LEU A 8 46.62 22.49 47.55
CA LEU A 8 45.40 22.81 46.79
C LEU A 8 44.76 21.57 46.14
N ARG A 9 45.56 20.59 45.68
CA ARG A 9 45.04 19.32 45.16
C ARG A 9 44.43 18.43 46.25
N SER A 10 44.99 18.40 47.47
CA SER A 10 44.41 17.60 48.56
C SER A 10 43.13 18.21 49.15
N LEU A 11 43.03 19.55 49.20
CA LEU A 11 41.82 20.25 49.64
C LEU A 11 40.64 20.04 48.69
N GLY A 12 40.89 20.01 47.37
CA GLY A 12 39.86 19.72 46.37
C GLY A 12 39.26 18.31 46.50
N PHE A 13 40.07 17.31 46.86
CA PHE A 13 39.59 15.93 47.07
C PHE A 13 38.72 15.78 48.32
N ILE A 14 39.03 16.49 49.41
CA ILE A 14 38.26 16.43 50.65
C ILE A 14 36.90 17.14 50.51
N ALA A 15 36.84 18.23 49.73
CA ALA A 15 35.60 18.98 49.52
C ALA A 15 34.58 18.27 48.59
N LEU A 16 35.03 17.36 47.71
CA LEU A 16 34.16 16.64 46.76
C LEU A 16 33.58 15.33 47.32
N LEU A 17 34.20 14.77 48.37
CA LEU A 17 33.78 13.51 49.01
C LEU A 17 32.32 13.47 49.52
N PRO A 18 31.73 14.55 50.10
CA PRO A 18 30.33 14.50 50.52
C PRO A 18 29.33 14.68 49.38
N ILE A 19 29.75 15.19 48.22
CA ILE A 19 28.87 15.47 47.07
C ILE A 19 28.67 14.22 46.20
N THR A 20 29.65 13.32 46.17
CA THR A 20 29.58 12.08 45.37
C THR A 20 28.41 11.14 45.71
N PRO A 21 28.03 10.85 46.98
CA PRO A 21 26.87 10.00 47.25
C PRO A 21 25.56 10.67 46.80
N LEU A 22 25.48 12.00 46.88
CA LEU A 22 24.30 12.76 46.45
C LEU A 22 24.17 12.77 44.91
N LEU A 23 25.30 12.91 44.19
CA LEU A 23 25.33 12.75 42.74
C LEU A 23 25.02 11.32 42.30
N LEU A 24 25.45 10.30 43.03
CA LEU A 24 25.11 8.90 42.75
C LEU A 24 23.61 8.64 43.01
N LEU A 25 23.04 9.17 44.08
CA LEU A 25 21.60 9.05 44.36
C LEU A 25 20.74 9.69 43.27
N VAL A 26 21.19 10.79 42.67
CA VAL A 26 20.46 11.45 41.56
C VAL A 26 20.72 10.77 40.21
N SER A 27 21.95 10.31 39.95
CA SER A 27 22.34 9.74 38.65
C SER A 27 22.00 8.26 38.49
N LEU A 28 21.91 7.48 39.57
CA LEU A 28 21.60 6.05 39.53
C LEU A 28 20.18 5.77 38.97
N PRO A 29 19.09 6.44 39.42
CA PRO A 29 17.76 6.24 38.83
C PRO A 29 17.72 6.58 37.34
N TYR A 30 18.37 7.68 36.93
CA TYR A 30 18.46 8.07 35.53
C TYR A 30 19.21 7.04 34.69
N SER A 31 20.33 6.50 35.22
CA SER A 31 21.14 5.50 34.54
C SER A 31 20.41 4.17 34.40
N LEU A 32 19.70 3.73 35.45
CA LEU A 32 18.85 2.54 35.43
C LEU A 32 17.67 2.70 34.45
N LEU A 33 17.02 3.86 34.42
CA LEU A 33 15.95 4.14 33.47
C LEU A 33 16.48 4.14 32.03
N ARG A 34 17.66 4.72 31.78
CA ARG A 34 18.32 4.72 30.48
C ARG A 34 18.72 3.30 30.05
N MET A 35 19.23 2.47 30.97
CA MET A 35 19.53 1.07 30.71
C MET A 35 18.25 0.27 30.41
N TYR A 36 17.18 0.52 31.17
CA TYR A 36 15.87 -0.09 30.92
C TYR A 36 15.34 0.28 29.53
N HIS A 37 15.37 1.55 29.14
CA HIS A 37 14.95 1.99 27.80
C HIS A 37 15.78 1.39 26.66
N LYS A 38 17.03 1.01 26.92
CA LYS A 38 17.90 0.30 25.97
C LYS A 38 17.77 -1.23 26.03
N SER A 39 17.03 -1.77 26.99
CA SER A 39 16.90 -3.22 27.16
C SER A 39 15.96 -3.84 26.13
N GLU A 40 16.26 -5.09 25.73
CA GLU A 40 15.37 -5.92 24.89
C GLU A 40 13.97 -6.05 25.49
N LEU A 41 13.85 -6.08 26.82
CA LEU A 41 12.55 -6.15 27.50
C LEU A 41 11.69 -4.90 27.25
N TYR A 42 12.30 -3.70 27.23
CA TYR A 42 11.57 -2.47 26.91
C TYR A 42 11.19 -2.42 25.42
N ALA A 43 12.10 -2.81 24.54
CA ALA A 43 11.83 -2.92 23.10
C ALA A 43 10.67 -3.91 22.82
N GLU A 44 10.68 -5.08 23.46
CA GLU A 44 9.62 -6.09 23.37
C GLU A 44 8.29 -5.56 23.93
N LYS A 45 8.32 -4.88 25.08
CA LYS A 45 7.12 -4.27 25.66
C LYS A 45 6.53 -3.20 24.74
N LEU A 46 7.37 -2.37 24.13
CA LEU A 46 6.95 -1.36 23.16
C LEU A 46 6.40 -2.03 21.89
N ARG A 47 7.04 -3.09 21.40
CA ARG A 47 6.57 -3.89 20.26
C ARG A 47 5.19 -4.48 20.52
N ARG A 48 4.97 -5.12 21.67
CA ARG A 48 3.65 -5.66 22.07
C ARG A 48 2.60 -4.58 22.23
N ALA A 49 2.96 -3.42 22.76
CA ALA A 49 2.05 -2.29 22.88
C ALA A 49 1.65 -1.76 21.49
N GLN A 50 2.61 -1.64 20.58
CA GLN A 50 2.37 -1.25 19.19
C GLN A 50 1.52 -2.30 18.46
N GLU A 51 1.85 -3.59 18.59
CA GLU A 51 1.07 -4.69 18.02
C GLU A 51 -0.39 -4.62 18.47
N LYS A 52 -0.66 -4.39 19.77
CA LYS A 52 -2.04 -4.21 20.27
C LYS A 52 -2.75 -3.03 19.62
N LEU A 53 -2.06 -1.92 19.38
CA LEU A 53 -2.64 -0.77 18.66
C LEU A 53 -2.89 -1.10 17.19
N ASP A 54 -2.00 -1.89 16.57
CA ASP A 54 -2.12 -2.32 15.19
C ASP A 54 -3.28 -3.30 14.95
N LEU A 55 -3.75 -3.98 16.00
CA LEU A 55 -4.95 -4.83 15.94
C LEU A 55 -6.24 -4.02 15.95
N ILE A 56 -6.21 -2.76 16.40
CA ILE A 56 -7.39 -1.92 16.47
C ILE A 56 -7.58 -1.26 15.10
N PRO A 57 -8.72 -1.46 14.43
CA PRO A 57 -8.96 -0.79 13.17
C PRO A 57 -8.94 0.74 13.37
N PRO A 58 -8.38 1.51 12.42
CA PRO A 58 -8.37 2.96 12.50
C PRO A 58 -9.77 3.52 12.61
N ALA A 59 -9.95 4.48 13.52
CA ALA A 59 -11.24 5.12 13.74
C ALA A 59 -11.71 5.86 12.47
N LEU A 60 -13.00 5.74 12.17
CA LEU A 60 -13.60 6.46 11.04
C LEU A 60 -13.47 7.96 11.25
N THR A 61 -12.76 8.62 10.34
CA THR A 61 -12.61 10.07 10.35
C THR A 61 -13.89 10.70 9.85
N LYS A 62 -14.69 11.27 10.77
CA LYS A 62 -15.89 12.04 10.40
C LYS A 62 -15.46 13.27 9.58
N ARG A 63 -16.00 13.38 8.38
CA ARG A 63 -15.74 14.52 7.51
C ARG A 63 -16.49 15.75 8.05
N LYS A 64 -15.79 16.89 8.16
CA LYS A 64 -16.41 18.16 8.61
C LYS A 64 -17.53 18.69 7.69
N ARG A 65 -17.65 18.17 6.46
CA ARG A 65 -18.63 18.60 5.45
C ARG A 65 -19.11 17.40 4.63
N SER A 66 -20.41 17.27 4.36
CA SER A 66 -20.93 16.21 3.47
C SER A 66 -20.37 16.37 2.05
N LEU A 67 -20.05 15.25 1.41
CA LEU A 67 -19.74 15.22 -0.03
C LEU A 67 -21.01 15.28 -0.87
N SER A 68 -22.06 14.62 -0.39
CA SER A 68 -23.36 14.59 -1.04
C SER A 68 -24.03 15.96 -0.94
N ILE A 69 -24.54 16.40 -2.10
CA ILE A 69 -25.65 17.35 -2.16
C ILE A 69 -26.83 16.58 -1.57
N CYS A 70 -27.05 16.66 -0.26
CA CYS A 70 -28.37 16.28 0.26
C CYS A 70 -29.36 17.23 -0.40
N ALA A 71 -30.34 16.69 -1.13
CA ALA A 71 -31.34 17.45 -1.88
C ALA A 71 -32.02 18.53 -1.02
N SER A 72 -32.08 18.33 0.29
CA SER A 72 -32.66 19.24 1.28
C SER A 72 -31.87 20.53 1.51
N ASN A 73 -30.56 20.57 1.26
CA ASN A 73 -29.74 21.76 1.41
C ASN A 73 -29.06 22.08 0.08
N SER A 74 -29.88 22.50 -0.89
CA SER A 74 -29.39 23.04 -2.16
C SER A 74 -28.66 24.37 -1.90
N ARG A 75 -27.38 24.30 -1.51
CA ARG A 75 -26.45 25.32 -1.98
C ARG A 75 -26.45 25.18 -3.49
N ARG A 76 -27.38 25.89 -4.14
CA ARG A 76 -27.49 25.98 -5.59
C ARG A 76 -26.09 26.24 -6.11
N THR A 77 -25.54 25.28 -6.83
CA THR A 77 -24.37 25.54 -7.66
C THR A 77 -24.75 26.71 -8.56
N LYS A 78 -23.92 27.76 -8.58
CA LYS A 78 -24.12 28.87 -9.52
C LYS A 78 -24.24 28.25 -10.92
N SER A 79 -25.22 28.69 -11.71
CA SER A 79 -25.31 28.30 -13.11
C SER A 79 -23.95 28.53 -13.79
N GLN A 80 -23.56 27.59 -14.64
CA GLN A 80 -22.31 27.66 -15.41
C GLN A 80 -22.60 27.93 -16.90
N ASP A 81 -23.78 28.44 -17.24
CA ASP A 81 -24.26 28.61 -18.62
C ASP A 81 -23.40 29.58 -19.45
N ALA A 82 -22.63 30.45 -18.77
CA ALA A 82 -21.69 31.35 -19.40
C ALA A 82 -20.48 30.63 -20.03
N SER A 83 -20.12 29.44 -19.54
CA SER A 83 -18.99 28.68 -20.08
C SER A 83 -19.43 27.88 -21.31
N PRO A 84 -18.72 28.01 -22.46
CA PRO A 84 -19.02 27.25 -23.67
C PRO A 84 -19.03 25.74 -23.46
N PHE A 85 -18.23 25.24 -22.50
CA PHE A 85 -18.16 23.83 -22.18
C PHE A 85 -19.49 23.26 -21.66
N PHE A 86 -20.26 24.03 -20.88
CA PHE A 86 -21.56 23.58 -20.39
C PHE A 86 -22.71 23.77 -21.37
N LYS A 87 -22.46 24.43 -22.51
CA LYS A 87 -23.39 24.44 -23.64
C LYS A 87 -23.37 23.14 -24.44
N LEU A 88 -22.32 22.33 -24.29
CA LEU A 88 -22.25 20.99 -24.89
C LEU A 88 -23.29 20.08 -24.21
N PRO A 89 -23.93 19.15 -24.92
CA PRO A 89 -24.72 18.07 -24.31
C PRO A 89 -23.90 17.24 -23.30
N ALA A 90 -24.59 16.63 -22.34
CA ALA A 90 -23.95 15.88 -21.25
C ALA A 90 -23.07 14.72 -21.78
N GLU A 91 -23.46 14.13 -22.90
CA GLU A 91 -22.76 13.04 -23.58
C GLU A 91 -21.39 13.50 -24.11
N LEU A 92 -21.33 14.69 -24.73
CA LEU A 92 -20.07 15.24 -25.22
C LEU A 92 -19.16 15.66 -24.06
N ARG A 93 -19.72 16.20 -22.97
CA ARG A 93 -18.94 16.48 -21.76
C ARG A 93 -18.36 15.19 -21.17
N ALA A 94 -19.14 14.11 -21.13
CA ALA A 94 -18.67 12.80 -20.70
C ALA A 94 -17.53 12.27 -21.57
N GLN A 95 -17.60 12.41 -22.90
CA GLN A 95 -16.50 12.04 -23.81
C GLN A 95 -15.22 12.85 -23.52
N VAL A 96 -15.35 14.16 -23.27
CA VAL A 96 -14.20 14.99 -22.87
C VAL A 96 -13.62 14.52 -21.53
N TYR A 97 -14.46 14.22 -20.55
CA TYR A 97 -14.00 13.68 -19.27
C TYR A 97 -13.29 12.33 -19.44
N GLU A 98 -13.85 11.39 -20.21
CA GLU A 98 -13.21 10.09 -20.50
C GLU A 98 -11.85 10.27 -21.16
N TYR A 99 -11.77 11.18 -22.14
CA TYR A 99 -10.52 11.51 -22.83
C TYR A 99 -9.47 12.05 -21.86
N VAL A 100 -9.83 13.04 -21.03
CA VAL A 100 -8.90 13.63 -20.05
C VAL A 100 -8.52 12.64 -18.95
N ILE A 101 -9.46 11.84 -18.46
CA ILE A 101 -9.21 10.83 -17.40
C ILE A 101 -8.33 9.70 -17.92
N GLY A 102 -8.43 9.36 -19.21
CA GLY A 102 -7.73 8.23 -19.82
C GLY A 102 -8.57 6.96 -19.70
N LYS A 103 -9.14 6.50 -20.82
CA LYS A 103 -9.93 5.26 -20.85
C LYS A 103 -9.00 4.05 -20.83
N ARG A 104 -9.11 3.22 -19.79
CA ARG A 104 -8.23 2.06 -19.53
C ARG A 104 -6.77 2.39 -19.32
N GLU A 105 -6.43 3.65 -19.08
CA GLU A 105 -5.07 3.98 -18.69
C GLU A 105 -4.82 3.52 -17.26
N GLY A 106 -3.60 3.05 -17.01
CA GLY A 106 -3.17 2.63 -15.68
C GLY A 106 -3.00 3.83 -14.78
N ILE A 107 -3.58 3.80 -13.58
CA ILE A 107 -3.26 4.75 -12.50
C ILE A 107 -2.57 3.96 -11.41
N HIS A 108 -1.29 4.22 -11.20
CA HIS A 108 -0.58 3.66 -10.07
C HIS A 108 -1.01 4.36 -8.80
N VAL A 109 -1.28 3.59 -7.75
CA VAL A 109 -1.66 4.08 -6.44
C VAL A 109 -0.71 3.52 -5.40
N VAL A 110 -0.19 4.41 -4.55
CA VAL A 110 0.86 4.12 -3.58
C VAL A 110 0.55 4.74 -2.25
N ALA A 111 0.60 3.95 -1.18
CA ALA A 111 0.69 4.44 0.18
C ALA A 111 2.18 4.65 0.54
N ARG A 112 2.58 5.91 0.78
CA ARG A 112 3.94 6.27 1.19
C ARG A 112 3.95 7.56 1.99
N ASP A 113 4.81 7.62 3.01
CA ASP A 113 5.08 8.82 3.81
C ASP A 113 3.81 9.46 4.39
N GLY A 114 2.84 8.63 4.74
CA GLY A 114 1.60 9.11 5.32
C GLY A 114 0.54 9.56 4.34
N ARG A 115 0.69 9.25 3.06
CA ARG A 115 -0.16 9.78 2.01
C ARG A 115 -0.41 8.73 0.93
N LEU A 116 -1.60 8.81 0.37
CA LEU A 116 -1.89 8.16 -0.90
C LEU A 116 -1.43 9.06 -2.02
N ASN A 117 -0.51 8.54 -2.81
CA ASN A 117 -0.04 9.14 -4.04
C ASN A 117 -0.66 8.38 -5.21
N ALA A 118 -0.96 9.11 -6.27
CA ALA A 118 -1.47 8.53 -7.50
C ALA A 118 -0.86 9.22 -8.71
N TYR A 119 -0.47 8.44 -9.70
CA TYR A 119 0.13 8.94 -10.94
C TYR A 119 -0.29 8.08 -12.13
N ARG A 120 -0.32 8.71 -13.30
CA ARG A 120 -0.66 8.03 -14.55
C ARG A 120 0.50 7.15 -15.00
N CYS A 121 0.19 5.94 -15.41
CA CYS A 121 1.13 5.03 -16.02
C CYS A 121 1.53 5.58 -17.40
N GLN A 122 2.83 5.69 -17.66
CA GLN A 122 3.35 6.17 -18.94
C GLN A 122 3.31 5.10 -20.03
N TRP A 123 3.19 3.84 -19.64
CA TRP A 123 3.00 2.73 -20.57
C TRP A 123 1.52 2.52 -20.81
N SER A 124 1.10 2.61 -22.07
CA SER A 124 -0.30 2.38 -22.43
C SER A 124 -0.70 0.96 -22.06
N ALA A 125 -1.84 0.80 -21.41
CA ALA A 125 -2.41 -0.51 -21.09
C ALA A 125 -2.76 -1.33 -22.35
N ALA A 126 -2.75 -0.70 -23.53
CA ALA A 126 -2.94 -1.31 -24.83
C ALA A 126 -1.75 -2.19 -25.26
N LEU A 127 -0.56 -1.94 -24.71
CA LEU A 127 0.57 -2.86 -24.87
C LEU A 127 0.40 -3.95 -23.82
N GLU A 128 -0.15 -5.09 -24.22
CA GLU A 128 -0.47 -6.27 -23.39
C GLU A 128 0.73 -6.93 -22.70
N LEU A 129 1.84 -6.22 -22.51
CA LEU A 129 3.08 -6.71 -21.92
C LEU A 129 3.14 -6.31 -20.44
N PRO A 130 2.59 -7.11 -19.51
CA PRO A 130 2.66 -6.85 -18.07
C PRO A 130 4.09 -6.65 -17.57
N ALA A 131 5.09 -7.23 -18.25
CA ALA A 131 6.51 -7.12 -17.92
C ALA A 131 7.10 -5.70 -17.93
N ARG A 132 6.42 -4.70 -18.54
CA ARG A 132 6.94 -3.33 -18.58
C ARG A 132 6.34 -2.40 -17.53
N HIS A 133 5.23 -2.76 -16.89
CA HIS A 133 4.70 -1.98 -15.78
C HIS A 133 5.60 -2.03 -14.53
N ASP A 134 6.38 -3.10 -14.41
CA ASP A 134 7.42 -3.27 -13.39
C ASP A 134 8.45 -2.12 -13.49
N GLN A 135 8.73 -1.65 -14.70
CA GLN A 135 9.68 -0.57 -14.95
C GLN A 135 9.13 0.78 -14.51
N CYS A 136 7.80 1.00 -14.63
CA CYS A 136 7.16 2.24 -14.15
C CYS A 136 7.60 2.51 -12.72
N TRP A 137 7.48 1.51 -11.86
CA TRP A 137 7.84 1.58 -10.44
C TRP A 137 9.32 1.85 -10.19
N ASN A 138 10.19 1.14 -10.90
CA ASN A 138 11.64 1.29 -10.75
C ASN A 138 12.11 2.71 -11.09
N TYR A 139 11.44 3.41 -12.03
CA TYR A 139 11.68 4.83 -12.27
C TYR A 139 11.26 5.74 -11.08
N PHE A 140 10.26 5.35 -10.28
CA PHE A 140 9.77 6.16 -9.14
C PHE A 140 10.53 5.91 -7.83
N CYS A 141 10.93 4.67 -7.53
CA CYS A 141 11.47 4.33 -6.21
C CYS A 141 12.93 4.66 -6.03
N ASN A 142 13.67 4.82 -7.13
CA ASN A 142 15.10 4.67 -7.03
C ASN A 142 15.83 5.82 -6.35
N GLY A 143 15.30 7.05 -6.32
CA GLY A 143 15.96 8.21 -5.70
C GLY A 143 17.39 8.54 -6.19
N SER A 144 18.00 7.67 -6.99
CA SER A 144 19.34 7.73 -7.54
C SER A 144 19.24 8.42 -8.90
N TRP A 145 19.16 9.73 -8.78
CA TRP A 145 19.17 10.74 -9.82
C TRP A 145 20.57 10.93 -10.45
N ALA A 146 21.36 9.88 -10.63
CA ALA A 146 22.76 10.04 -11.05
C ALA A 146 22.97 10.17 -12.57
N GLY A 147 21.94 10.34 -13.41
CA GLY A 147 22.21 10.49 -14.86
C GLY A 147 21.10 10.88 -15.82
N ILE A 148 19.81 10.74 -15.46
CA ILE A 148 18.72 11.19 -16.34
C ILE A 148 18.17 12.52 -15.80
N SER A 149 18.95 13.57 -16.01
CA SER A 149 18.58 14.96 -15.76
C SER A 149 17.45 15.39 -16.72
N GLY A 150 16.20 15.02 -16.41
CA GLY A 150 15.07 15.43 -17.24
C GLY A 150 13.70 14.88 -16.83
N VAL A 151 13.64 13.76 -16.10
CA VAL A 151 12.37 13.29 -15.53
C VAL A 151 12.18 13.98 -14.18
N VAL A 152 12.00 15.30 -14.21
CA VAL A 152 11.38 16.08 -13.12
C VAL A 152 10.28 15.20 -12.54
N TRP A 153 10.27 14.98 -11.22
CA TRP A 153 9.09 14.45 -10.50
C TRP A 153 7.91 15.14 -11.11
N ASN A 154 7.24 14.50 -12.07
CA ASN A 154 6.35 15.31 -12.83
C ASN A 154 5.18 15.46 -11.88
N GLU A 155 5.10 16.64 -11.28
CA GLU A 155 3.97 17.14 -10.52
C GLU A 155 2.69 17.14 -11.37
N ARG A 156 2.70 16.51 -12.56
CA ARG A 156 1.68 15.57 -13.03
C ARG A 156 1.26 14.53 -11.97
N THR A 157 0.98 14.97 -10.75
CA THR A 157 -0.33 14.72 -10.13
C THR A 157 -1.35 14.50 -11.25
N LEU A 158 -2.17 13.45 -11.13
CA LEU A 158 -3.20 13.11 -12.12
C LEU A 158 -3.73 14.39 -12.76
N GLU A 159 -3.38 14.67 -14.04
CA GLU A 159 -3.57 16.01 -14.66
C GLU A 159 -5.06 16.42 -14.61
N VAL A 160 -5.93 15.42 -14.45
CA VAL A 160 -7.35 15.52 -14.12
C VAL A 160 -7.67 16.36 -12.86
N MET A 161 -6.74 16.52 -11.92
CA MET A 161 -6.99 17.26 -10.67
C MET A 161 -7.26 18.73 -10.93
N GLY A 162 -6.62 19.33 -11.95
CA GLY A 162 -6.95 20.69 -12.38
C GLY A 162 -8.41 20.78 -12.85
N LEU A 163 -8.83 19.83 -13.68
CA LEU A 163 -10.21 19.72 -14.17
C LEU A 163 -11.21 19.51 -13.03
N LEU A 164 -10.98 18.54 -12.15
CA LEU A 164 -11.87 18.24 -11.02
C LEU A 164 -11.99 19.38 -10.00
N ARG A 165 -10.97 20.25 -9.93
CA ARG A 165 -10.97 21.42 -9.05
C ARG A 165 -11.55 22.67 -9.69
N SER A 166 -11.83 22.66 -10.99
CA SER A 166 -12.35 23.83 -11.71
C SER A 166 -13.70 24.30 -11.16
N CYS A 167 -14.67 23.38 -11.05
CA CYS A 167 -15.99 23.67 -10.53
C CYS A 167 -16.69 22.41 -10.02
N ARG A 168 -17.77 22.61 -9.25
CA ARG A 168 -18.53 21.50 -8.64
C ARG A 168 -19.26 20.64 -9.67
N VAL A 169 -19.73 21.22 -10.78
CA VAL A 169 -20.46 20.49 -11.83
C VAL A 169 -19.53 19.49 -12.51
N VAL A 170 -18.35 19.94 -12.96
CA VAL A 170 -17.30 19.06 -13.52
C VAL A 170 -16.93 17.97 -12.53
N TYR A 171 -16.71 18.31 -11.26
CA TYR A 171 -16.44 17.30 -10.23
C TYR A 171 -17.54 16.24 -10.18
N THR A 172 -18.82 16.63 -10.11
CA THR A 172 -19.93 15.67 -9.99
C THR A 172 -20.14 14.81 -11.22
N GLU A 173 -19.96 15.37 -12.42
CA GLU A 173 -20.14 14.65 -13.68
C GLU A 173 -18.96 13.73 -14.01
N ALA A 174 -17.72 14.16 -13.70
CA ALA A 174 -16.51 13.39 -13.98
C ALA A 174 -16.18 12.34 -12.90
N LEU A 175 -16.68 12.50 -11.67
CA LEU A 175 -16.40 11.57 -10.56
C LEU A 175 -16.77 10.10 -10.85
N PRO A 176 -17.93 9.76 -11.45
CA PRO A 176 -18.21 8.39 -11.87
C PRO A 176 -17.14 7.83 -12.81
N LEU A 177 -16.76 8.61 -13.83
CA LEU A 177 -15.79 8.24 -14.86
C LEU A 177 -14.38 8.07 -14.27
N LEU A 178 -14.01 8.91 -13.30
CA LEU A 178 -12.71 8.84 -12.64
C LEU A 178 -12.46 7.48 -11.97
N TYR A 179 -13.49 6.83 -11.46
CA TYR A 179 -13.37 5.52 -10.82
C TYR A 179 -13.74 4.37 -11.75
N SER A 180 -14.56 4.58 -12.79
CA SER A 180 -14.97 3.51 -13.69
C SER A 180 -14.07 3.30 -14.91
N CYS A 181 -13.39 4.34 -15.39
CA CYS A 181 -12.63 4.31 -16.64
C CYS A 181 -11.18 3.80 -16.51
N PRO A 182 -10.38 4.23 -15.51
CA PRO A 182 -8.99 3.80 -15.43
C PRO A 182 -8.84 2.41 -14.80
N THR A 183 -7.67 1.81 -15.00
CA THR A 183 -7.25 0.61 -14.28
C THR A 183 -6.38 1.03 -13.11
N PHE A 184 -6.80 0.75 -11.88
CA PHE A 184 -5.99 1.05 -10.70
C PHE A 184 -4.91 -0.01 -10.49
N LEU A 185 -3.65 0.41 -10.55
CA LEU A 185 -2.47 -0.44 -10.44
C LEU A 185 -1.88 -0.32 -9.03
N PHE A 186 -1.81 -1.42 -8.31
CA PHE A 186 -1.23 -1.51 -6.97
C PHE A 186 0.01 -2.42 -7.00
N HIS A 187 1.10 -1.96 -6.38
CA HIS A 187 2.35 -2.74 -6.30
C HIS A 187 2.54 -3.46 -4.96
N ASP A 188 1.61 -3.21 -4.04
CA ASP A 188 1.60 -3.82 -2.72
C ASP A 188 0.17 -3.82 -2.16
N TYR A 189 -0.07 -4.72 -1.22
CA TYR A 189 -1.38 -4.87 -0.59
C TYR A 189 -1.72 -3.70 0.36
N HIS A 190 -0.73 -2.99 0.92
CA HIS A 190 -1.01 -1.83 1.78
C HIS A 190 -1.60 -0.68 0.98
N SER A 191 -1.12 -0.45 -0.24
CA SER A 191 -1.62 0.59 -1.13
C SER A 191 -3.09 0.39 -1.49
N ILE A 192 -3.54 -0.84 -1.78
CA ILE A 192 -4.96 -1.12 -2.05
C ILE A 192 -5.82 -0.99 -0.78
N LEU A 193 -5.33 -1.45 0.36
CA LEU A 193 -6.02 -1.28 1.65
C LEU A 193 -6.13 0.20 2.01
N ALA A 194 -5.05 0.97 1.91
CA ALA A 194 -5.03 2.40 2.14
C ALA A 194 -6.00 3.14 1.21
N PHE A 195 -5.94 2.80 -0.09
CA PHE A 195 -6.79 3.38 -1.10
C PHE A 195 -8.27 3.14 -0.78
N SER A 196 -8.66 1.90 -0.51
CA SER A 196 -10.04 1.57 -0.15
C SER A 196 -10.47 2.26 1.15
N ALA A 197 -9.58 2.39 2.14
CA ALA A 197 -9.79 3.13 3.38
C ALA A 197 -10.23 4.56 3.11
N SER A 198 -9.53 5.21 2.19
CA SER A 198 -9.63 6.64 1.93
C SER A 198 -10.86 7.03 1.12
N LEU A 199 -11.44 6.06 0.39
CA LEU A 199 -12.59 6.27 -0.46
C LEU A 199 -13.90 6.14 0.32
N LEU A 200 -14.94 6.79 -0.18
CA LEU A 200 -16.29 6.48 0.28
C LEU A 200 -16.78 5.19 -0.40
N PRO A 201 -17.74 4.46 0.22
CA PRO A 201 -18.30 3.25 -0.38
C PRO A 201 -18.86 3.46 -1.80
N SER A 202 -19.52 4.59 -2.06
CA SER A 202 -20.16 4.86 -3.37
C SER A 202 -19.17 5.06 -4.54
N PRO A 203 -18.09 5.85 -4.42
CA PRO A 203 -17.00 5.85 -5.41
C PRO A 203 -16.28 4.51 -5.52
N PHE A 204 -16.04 3.85 -4.38
CA PHE A 204 -15.33 2.57 -4.35
C PHE A 204 -16.06 1.48 -5.13
N SER A 205 -17.40 1.41 -5.03
CA SER A 205 -18.22 0.46 -5.77
C SER A 205 -18.26 0.71 -7.28
N ARG A 206 -17.76 1.86 -7.77
CA ARG A 206 -17.68 2.19 -9.21
C ARG A 206 -16.39 1.72 -9.87
N ILE A 207 -15.43 1.23 -9.09
CA ILE A 207 -14.17 0.71 -9.63
C ILE A 207 -14.47 -0.52 -10.49
N GLN A 208 -13.99 -0.48 -11.73
CA GLN A 208 -14.23 -1.56 -12.70
C GLN A 208 -12.99 -2.39 -13.01
N SER A 209 -11.78 -1.82 -12.90
CA SER A 209 -10.55 -2.49 -13.29
C SER A 209 -9.46 -2.28 -12.24
N ILE A 210 -8.96 -3.37 -11.69
CA ILE A 210 -7.88 -3.40 -10.70
C ILE A 210 -6.77 -4.32 -11.22
N ALA A 211 -5.52 -3.88 -11.11
CA ALA A 211 -4.36 -4.73 -11.24
C ALA A 211 -3.51 -4.68 -9.97
N ILE A 212 -3.14 -5.84 -9.45
CA ILE A 212 -2.24 -5.98 -8.30
C ILE A 212 -1.01 -6.72 -8.79
N ASN A 213 0.16 -6.10 -8.66
CA ASN A 213 1.45 -6.67 -9.05
C ASN A 213 2.34 -6.81 -7.80
N GLN A 214 2.62 -8.05 -7.39
CA GLN A 214 3.47 -8.37 -6.25
C GLN A 214 4.80 -9.00 -6.68
N SER A 215 5.52 -8.36 -7.60
CA SER A 215 6.87 -8.81 -7.95
C SER A 215 7.88 -8.54 -6.82
N PRO A 216 8.62 -9.53 -6.32
CA PRO A 216 9.64 -9.35 -5.28
C PRO A 216 10.82 -8.51 -5.77
N ARG A 217 10.98 -8.37 -7.09
CA ARG A 217 11.95 -7.44 -7.71
C ARG A 217 11.77 -5.99 -7.24
N PHE A 218 10.60 -5.64 -6.71
CA PHE A 218 10.36 -4.30 -6.16
C PHE A 218 11.08 -4.05 -4.82
N PHE A 219 11.37 -5.09 -4.04
CA PHE A 219 11.96 -4.92 -2.71
C PHE A 219 13.48 -4.82 -2.75
N SER A 220 14.16 -5.50 -3.68
CA SER A 220 15.62 -5.43 -3.82
C SER A 220 16.14 -4.04 -4.18
N TYR A 221 15.27 -3.16 -4.65
CA TYR A 221 15.62 -1.82 -5.11
C TYR A 221 15.56 -0.72 -4.02
N TYR A 222 14.99 -1.01 -2.84
CA TYR A 222 14.92 -0.04 -1.73
C TYR A 222 16.24 0.18 -0.98
N GLY A 223 17.37 -0.23 -1.57
CA GLY A 223 18.63 0.49 -1.39
C GLY A 223 19.38 0.26 -0.08
N ASP A 224 19.04 -0.76 0.70
CA ASP A 224 19.96 -1.21 1.73
C ASP A 224 20.75 -2.41 1.20
N GLN A 225 21.86 -2.13 0.51
CA GLN A 225 22.78 -3.17 0.02
C GLN A 225 23.41 -3.99 1.17
N ASN A 226 23.17 -3.60 2.43
CA ASN A 226 23.58 -4.37 3.61
C ASN A 226 22.46 -5.26 4.17
N ILE A 227 21.23 -5.13 3.68
CA ILE A 227 20.15 -6.05 4.04
C ILE A 227 20.30 -7.26 3.13
N SER A 228 20.84 -8.35 3.69
CA SER A 228 20.98 -9.62 2.99
C SER A 228 19.67 -10.02 2.31
N GLU A 229 19.77 -10.68 1.16
CA GLU A 229 18.64 -11.18 0.36
C GLU A 229 17.59 -11.96 1.20
N SER A 230 18.04 -12.58 2.30
CA SER A 230 17.19 -13.22 3.31
C SER A 230 16.25 -12.27 4.07
N HIS A 231 16.65 -11.02 4.35
CA HIS A 231 15.80 -10.03 5.04
C HIS A 231 14.75 -9.40 4.13
N LEU A 232 15.05 -9.22 2.83
CA LEU A 232 14.09 -8.69 1.86
C LEU A 232 12.94 -9.68 1.61
N ASN A 233 13.26 -10.98 1.57
CA ASN A 233 12.26 -12.05 1.55
C ASN A 233 11.43 -12.13 2.85
N HIS A 234 11.98 -11.67 3.97
CA HIS A 234 11.25 -11.64 5.24
C HIS A 234 10.22 -10.52 5.32
N HIS A 235 10.44 -9.34 4.71
CA HIS A 235 9.49 -8.23 4.74
C HIS A 235 8.38 -8.31 3.68
N SER A 236 8.61 -9.00 2.56
CA SER A 236 7.59 -9.26 1.54
C SER A 236 6.58 -10.32 1.99
N LEU A 237 7.02 -11.30 2.80
CA LEU A 237 6.20 -12.42 3.28
C LEU A 237 5.65 -12.24 4.70
N ARG A 238 6.40 -11.62 5.62
CA ARG A 238 5.86 -11.25 6.93
C ARG A 238 5.20 -9.89 6.79
N GLY A 239 3.92 -9.90 6.48
CA GLY A 239 3.01 -8.77 6.66
C GLY A 239 2.91 -8.34 8.12
N ALA A 240 4.02 -7.89 8.71
CA ALA A 240 4.05 -7.37 10.06
C ALA A 240 3.14 -6.12 10.10
N ALA A 241 1.92 -6.41 10.54
CA ALA A 241 0.82 -5.54 10.91
C ALA A 241 0.07 -4.86 9.75
N SER A 242 -1.00 -5.54 9.31
CA SER A 242 -1.87 -5.15 8.19
C SER A 242 -2.60 -3.81 8.39
N PHE A 243 -2.62 -3.23 9.60
CA PHE A 243 -3.02 -1.83 9.83
C PHE A 243 -1.91 -0.94 10.37
N SER A 244 -0.76 -1.46 10.82
CA SER A 244 0.30 -0.62 11.39
C SER A 244 0.71 0.46 10.42
N ARG A 245 0.97 0.09 9.16
CA ARG A 245 1.32 1.05 8.12
C ARG A 245 0.20 2.07 7.91
N LEU A 246 -1.07 1.67 7.96
CA LEU A 246 -2.19 2.61 7.86
C LEU A 246 -2.25 3.60 9.03
N HIS A 247 -1.91 3.15 10.24
CA HIS A 247 -1.80 3.98 11.44
C HIS A 247 -0.57 4.90 11.40
N PHE A 248 0.61 4.36 11.06
CA PHE A 248 1.85 5.12 10.87
C PHE A 248 1.68 6.19 9.80
N GLU A 249 0.93 5.86 8.76
CA GLU A 249 0.71 6.74 7.64
C GLU A 249 -0.43 7.76 7.87
N LYS A 250 -1.12 7.76 9.02
CA LYS A 250 -2.16 8.77 9.34
C LYS A 250 -3.19 8.97 8.21
N ILE A 251 -3.46 7.92 7.43
CA ILE A 251 -4.38 8.00 6.30
C ILE A 251 -5.79 8.12 6.85
N ALA A 252 -6.52 9.15 6.41
CA ALA A 252 -7.89 9.35 6.85
C ALA A 252 -8.79 8.19 6.37
N VAL A 253 -9.24 7.36 7.31
CA VAL A 253 -10.14 6.24 7.02
C VAL A 253 -11.58 6.74 6.97
N ARG A 254 -12.19 6.60 5.80
CA ARG A 254 -13.54 7.05 5.46
C ARG A 254 -14.46 5.89 5.08
N ASN A 255 -13.89 4.75 4.75
CA ASN A 255 -14.60 3.54 4.41
C ASN A 255 -14.72 2.63 5.64
N SER A 256 -15.95 2.26 6.00
CA SER A 256 -16.21 1.31 7.09
C SER A 256 -15.79 -0.12 6.74
N LEU A 257 -15.59 -0.43 5.45
CA LEU A 257 -15.20 -1.78 5.01
C LEU A 257 -13.92 -2.28 5.68
N LEU A 258 -12.96 -1.40 5.96
CA LEU A 258 -11.75 -1.80 6.68
C LEU A 258 -11.99 -2.06 8.16
N ALA A 259 -12.89 -1.32 8.80
CA ALA A 259 -13.23 -1.53 10.20
C ALA A 259 -14.03 -2.83 10.41
N SER A 260 -14.67 -3.35 9.36
CA SER A 260 -15.34 -4.66 9.37
C SER A 260 -14.42 -5.84 9.05
N LEU A 261 -13.16 -5.60 8.70
CA LEU A 261 -12.21 -6.69 8.50
C LEU A 261 -11.91 -7.35 9.85
N PRO A 262 -11.85 -8.68 9.93
CA PRO A 262 -11.63 -9.37 11.18
C PRO A 262 -10.30 -8.92 11.81
N PRO A 263 -10.29 -8.63 13.13
CA PRO A 263 -9.07 -8.29 13.84
C PRO A 263 -8.11 -9.47 13.74
N ARG A 264 -6.84 -9.17 13.48
CA ARG A 264 -5.79 -10.17 13.30
C ARG A 264 -5.62 -10.97 14.59
N SER A 265 -5.65 -12.30 14.50
CA SER A 265 -5.23 -13.18 15.59
C SER A 265 -3.85 -13.76 15.26
N GLY A 266 -2.79 -13.21 15.86
CA GLY A 266 -1.47 -13.82 15.86
C GLY A 266 -0.46 -13.35 14.79
N LEU A 267 0.82 -13.60 15.09
CA LEU A 267 2.02 -13.23 14.31
C LEU A 267 2.53 -14.36 13.40
N ASP A 268 1.77 -15.45 13.27
CA ASP A 268 2.20 -16.62 12.52
C ASP A 268 2.14 -16.40 10.99
N ILE A 269 2.69 -17.32 10.21
CA ILE A 269 2.68 -17.35 8.73
C ILE A 269 1.25 -17.17 8.15
N ASP A 270 0.21 -17.43 8.96
CA ASP A 270 -1.19 -17.01 8.74
C ASP A 270 -1.38 -15.50 8.46
N THR A 271 -0.36 -14.69 8.71
CA THR A 271 -0.36 -13.25 8.45
C THR A 271 -0.43 -12.91 6.95
N PHE A 272 0.29 -13.66 6.11
CA PHE A 272 0.24 -13.46 4.65
C PHE A 272 -1.15 -13.82 4.13
N ILE A 273 -1.68 -14.96 4.59
CA ILE A 273 -3.05 -15.39 4.30
C ILE A 273 -4.06 -14.36 4.80
N GLY A 274 -3.89 -13.84 6.02
CA GLY A 274 -4.79 -12.86 6.62
C GLY A 274 -4.85 -11.55 5.84
N THR A 275 -3.70 -11.10 5.33
CA THR A 275 -3.66 -9.86 4.54
C THR A 275 -4.30 -10.04 3.17
N TRP A 276 -4.01 -11.15 2.48
CA TRP A 276 -4.70 -11.48 1.23
C TRP A 276 -6.19 -11.74 1.44
N PHE A 277 -6.58 -12.34 2.56
CA PHE A 277 -7.98 -12.50 2.95
C PHE A 277 -8.68 -11.14 3.08
N HIS A 278 -8.02 -10.14 3.68
CA HIS A 278 -8.52 -8.77 3.72
C HIS A 278 -8.65 -8.16 2.33
N VAL A 279 -7.66 -8.38 1.45
CA VAL A 279 -7.71 -7.94 0.04
C VAL A 279 -8.88 -8.62 -0.69
N PHE A 280 -9.09 -9.92 -0.58
CA PHE A 280 -10.21 -10.62 -1.21
C PHE A 280 -11.55 -10.18 -0.65
N THR A 281 -11.68 -10.06 0.67
CA THR A 281 -12.90 -9.54 1.31
C THR A 281 -13.26 -8.17 0.75
N LEU A 282 -12.24 -7.32 0.58
CA LEU A 282 -12.38 -6.01 -0.04
C LEU A 282 -12.77 -6.11 -1.51
N LEU A 283 -12.12 -6.96 -2.31
CA LEU A 283 -12.47 -7.17 -3.72
C LEU A 283 -13.90 -7.70 -3.88
N HIS A 284 -14.36 -8.55 -2.96
CA HIS A 284 -15.74 -9.08 -2.91
C HIS A 284 -16.79 -8.02 -2.61
N SER A 285 -16.38 -6.87 -2.04
CA SER A 285 -17.25 -5.73 -1.79
C SER A 285 -17.32 -4.75 -2.98
N VAL A 286 -16.43 -4.90 -3.97
CA VAL A 286 -16.43 -4.08 -5.19
C VAL A 286 -17.41 -4.67 -6.21
N HIS A 287 -18.69 -4.36 -6.05
CA HIS A 287 -19.75 -4.83 -6.96
C HIS A 287 -19.57 -4.41 -8.43
N GLY A 288 -18.86 -3.30 -8.68
CA GLY A 288 -18.58 -2.81 -10.02
C GLY A 288 -17.39 -3.46 -10.72
N LEU A 289 -16.67 -4.37 -10.04
CA LEU A 289 -15.42 -4.94 -10.56
C LEU A 289 -15.69 -5.83 -11.78
N ARG A 290 -15.12 -5.44 -12.93
CA ARG A 290 -15.25 -6.13 -14.22
C ARG A 290 -13.95 -6.82 -14.63
N GLU A 291 -12.83 -6.30 -14.18
CA GLU A 291 -11.51 -6.77 -14.53
C GLU A 291 -10.62 -6.81 -13.30
N LEU A 292 -10.05 -7.97 -13.03
CA LEU A 292 -9.04 -8.18 -12.00
C LEU A 292 -7.81 -8.81 -12.64
N ARG A 293 -6.68 -8.12 -12.55
CA ARG A 293 -5.37 -8.65 -12.93
C ARG A 293 -4.54 -8.86 -11.66
N LEU A 294 -4.02 -10.06 -11.50
CA LEU A 294 -3.24 -10.45 -10.33
C LEU A 294 -1.91 -11.03 -10.82
N ASP A 295 -0.83 -10.27 -10.66
CA ASP A 295 0.53 -10.72 -10.94
C ASP A 295 1.18 -11.06 -9.60
N MET A 296 1.39 -12.34 -9.34
CA MET A 296 2.03 -12.85 -8.15
C MET A 296 3.35 -13.48 -8.54
N CYS A 297 4.37 -13.38 -7.70
CA CYS A 297 5.59 -14.11 -7.95
C CYS A 297 5.51 -15.51 -7.36
N SER A 298 5.90 -16.53 -8.13
CA SER A 298 5.98 -17.91 -7.62
C SER A 298 6.98 -18.02 -6.50
N ASP A 299 8.03 -17.19 -6.41
CA ASP A 299 9.01 -17.22 -5.30
C ASP A 299 8.36 -16.97 -3.93
N VAL A 300 7.22 -16.25 -3.93
CA VAL A 300 6.38 -16.08 -2.74
C VAL A 300 5.85 -17.43 -2.26
N PHE A 301 5.74 -18.41 -3.16
CA PHE A 301 5.23 -19.77 -2.98
C PHE A 301 6.30 -20.88 -3.14
N GLU A 302 7.43 -20.56 -3.76
CA GLU A 302 8.53 -21.46 -4.10
C GLU A 302 9.79 -20.94 -3.43
N THR A 303 10.13 -21.49 -2.28
CA THR A 303 11.45 -21.27 -1.72
C THR A 303 12.27 -22.52 -1.89
N GLY A 304 13.54 -22.35 -2.26
CA GLY A 304 14.59 -23.38 -2.13
C GLY A 304 14.90 -23.76 -0.68
N TYR A 305 13.92 -23.69 0.23
CA TYR A 305 14.03 -24.25 1.57
C TYR A 305 13.74 -25.75 1.50
N PRO A 306 14.65 -26.60 2.01
CA PRO A 306 14.54 -28.04 1.87
C PRO A 306 13.47 -28.68 2.77
N ASN A 307 12.60 -27.91 3.44
CA ASN A 307 11.59 -28.46 4.36
C ASN A 307 10.30 -28.86 3.60
N PRO A 308 9.97 -30.17 3.52
CA PRO A 308 8.76 -30.65 2.83
C PRO A 308 7.44 -30.15 3.44
N GLU A 309 7.41 -29.88 4.74
CA GLU A 309 6.20 -29.39 5.43
C GLU A 309 5.80 -27.99 4.96
N GLU A 310 6.78 -27.15 4.64
CA GLU A 310 6.55 -25.78 4.15
C GLU A 310 5.96 -25.78 2.73
N SER A 311 6.31 -26.78 1.89
CA SER A 311 5.76 -26.94 0.55
C SER A 311 4.26 -27.30 0.56
N SER A 312 3.85 -28.21 1.45
CA SER A 312 2.43 -28.60 1.62
C SER A 312 1.57 -27.41 2.05
N TYR A 313 2.06 -26.61 2.99
CA TYR A 313 1.37 -25.42 3.48
C TYR A 313 1.20 -24.36 2.38
N ARG A 314 2.25 -24.04 1.61
CA ARG A 314 2.17 -23.05 0.53
C ARG A 314 1.20 -23.45 -0.58
N ARG A 315 1.13 -24.76 -0.88
CA ARG A 315 0.07 -25.30 -1.76
C ARG A 315 -1.32 -25.05 -1.18
N ALA A 316 -1.52 -25.26 0.11
CA ALA A 316 -2.80 -24.95 0.76
C ALA A 316 -3.16 -23.45 0.69
N VAL A 317 -2.18 -22.56 0.85
CA VAL A 317 -2.38 -21.10 0.65
C VAL A 317 -2.81 -20.78 -0.77
N TRP A 318 -2.11 -21.35 -1.76
CA TRP A 318 -2.43 -21.16 -3.17
C TRP A 318 -3.84 -21.67 -3.51
N GLU A 319 -4.19 -22.88 -3.06
CA GLU A 319 -5.53 -23.42 -3.27
C GLU A 319 -6.62 -22.57 -2.60
N ARG A 320 -6.33 -21.98 -1.44
CA ARG A 320 -7.25 -21.04 -0.79
C ARG A 320 -7.40 -19.75 -1.59
N ILE A 321 -6.30 -19.14 -2.05
CA ILE A 321 -6.33 -17.96 -2.93
C ILE A 321 -7.16 -18.24 -4.18
N LYS A 322 -6.92 -19.39 -4.81
CA LYS A 322 -7.65 -19.84 -6.00
C LYS A 322 -9.15 -19.98 -5.72
N SER A 323 -9.51 -20.59 -4.59
CA SER A 323 -10.91 -20.73 -4.17
C SER A 323 -11.61 -19.37 -3.96
N GLU A 324 -10.94 -18.41 -3.32
CA GLU A 324 -11.48 -17.04 -3.14
C GLU A 324 -11.64 -16.31 -4.50
N LEU A 325 -10.68 -16.50 -5.42
CA LEU A 325 -10.74 -15.94 -6.77
C LEU A 325 -11.90 -16.54 -7.60
N ASP A 326 -12.15 -17.84 -7.46
CA ASP A 326 -13.33 -18.49 -8.04
C ASP A 326 -14.63 -17.97 -7.41
N GLY A 327 -14.63 -17.73 -6.10
CA GLY A 327 -15.71 -17.05 -5.39
C GLY A 327 -15.99 -15.64 -5.94
N LEU A 328 -14.94 -14.87 -6.24
CA LEU A 328 -15.08 -13.53 -6.83
C LEU A 328 -15.76 -13.60 -8.20
N ARG A 329 -15.37 -14.58 -9.02
CA ARG A 329 -15.95 -14.81 -10.35
C ARG A 329 -17.43 -15.18 -10.28
N THR A 330 -17.81 -16.07 -9.38
CA THR A 330 -19.21 -16.51 -9.25
C THR A 330 -20.10 -15.40 -8.69
N LYS A 331 -19.62 -14.65 -7.69
CA LYS A 331 -20.39 -13.56 -7.07
C LYS A 331 -20.57 -12.35 -7.98
N ASN A 332 -19.52 -11.96 -8.70
CA ASN A 332 -19.57 -10.85 -9.64
C ASN A 332 -19.87 -11.41 -11.03
N GLY A 333 -21.13 -11.76 -11.29
CA GLY A 333 -21.59 -12.25 -12.61
C GLY A 333 -21.35 -11.28 -13.79
N GLY A 334 -20.78 -10.09 -13.54
CA GLY A 334 -20.30 -9.14 -14.55
C GLY A 334 -18.77 -9.06 -14.68
N MET A 335 -17.99 -9.89 -13.98
CA MET A 335 -16.53 -9.94 -14.12
C MET A 335 -16.18 -10.62 -15.45
N LYS A 336 -15.63 -9.83 -16.37
CA LYS A 336 -15.30 -10.25 -17.72
C LYS A 336 -13.91 -10.87 -17.81
N VAL A 337 -12.97 -10.34 -17.02
CA VAL A 337 -11.56 -10.70 -17.12
C VAL A 337 -11.02 -10.96 -15.73
N LEU A 338 -10.58 -12.20 -15.49
CA LEU A 338 -9.75 -12.57 -14.36
C LEU A 338 -8.44 -13.10 -14.93
N ARG A 339 -7.37 -12.32 -14.81
CA ARG A 339 -6.03 -12.71 -15.27
C ARG A 339 -5.15 -12.91 -14.06
N ILE A 340 -4.69 -14.14 -13.85
CA ILE A 340 -3.73 -14.47 -12.81
C ILE A 340 -2.44 -14.85 -13.53
N THR A 341 -1.35 -14.16 -13.19
CA THR A 341 -0.01 -14.44 -13.68
C THR A 341 0.83 -14.81 -12.49
N VAL A 342 1.47 -15.99 -12.54
CA VAL A 342 2.41 -16.43 -11.51
C VAL A 342 3.81 -16.48 -12.13
N ARG A 343 4.74 -15.63 -11.68
CA ARG A 343 6.10 -15.54 -12.25
C ARG A 343 7.14 -16.16 -11.33
N GLY A 344 7.85 -17.19 -11.74
CA GLY A 344 8.99 -17.74 -10.97
C GLY A 344 10.35 -17.23 -11.35
N THR A 345 11.29 -17.23 -10.40
CA THR A 345 12.72 -16.95 -10.64
C THR A 345 13.56 -18.19 -10.90
N GLY A 346 12.96 -19.39 -10.90
CA GLY A 346 13.67 -20.63 -11.21
C GLY A 346 14.40 -20.59 -12.55
N LYS A 347 15.56 -21.26 -12.64
CA LYS A 347 16.23 -21.52 -13.92
C LYS A 347 15.20 -22.14 -14.87
N MET A 348 15.07 -21.57 -16.06
CA MET A 348 14.12 -21.94 -17.12
C MET A 348 14.06 -23.46 -17.44
N SER A 349 15.06 -24.24 -17.03
CA SER A 349 15.13 -25.70 -17.15
C SER A 349 14.27 -26.48 -16.16
N GLU A 350 13.91 -25.93 -15.00
CA GLU A 350 13.02 -26.59 -14.02
C GLU A 350 11.54 -26.24 -14.23
N LEU A 351 11.24 -25.05 -14.76
CA LEU A 351 9.90 -24.70 -15.22
C LEU A 351 9.42 -25.67 -16.31
N LYS A 352 10.31 -26.12 -17.20
CA LYS A 352 10.03 -27.16 -18.21
C LYS A 352 9.49 -28.49 -17.66
N ARG A 353 9.73 -28.79 -16.37
CA ARG A 353 9.23 -30.02 -15.74
C ARG A 353 7.81 -29.87 -15.18
N LEU A 354 7.37 -28.62 -14.97
CA LEU A 354 5.98 -28.25 -14.69
C LEU A 354 5.20 -27.86 -15.97
N GLU A 355 5.90 -27.49 -17.05
CA GLU A 355 5.35 -27.19 -18.39
C GLU A 355 4.75 -28.42 -19.13
N GLY A 356 4.66 -29.58 -18.48
CA GLY A 356 3.79 -30.68 -18.92
C GLY A 356 2.30 -30.28 -18.91
N GLU A 357 1.96 -29.19 -18.20
CA GLU A 357 0.71 -28.45 -18.35
C GLU A 357 1.04 -27.06 -18.89
N GLN A 358 0.70 -26.85 -20.16
CA GLN A 358 0.77 -25.57 -20.86
C GLN A 358 0.19 -24.44 -19.99
N ASP A 359 0.95 -23.35 -19.84
CA ASP A 359 0.52 -22.03 -19.41
C ASP A 359 -0.63 -21.99 -18.38
N ILE A 360 -0.30 -21.94 -17.07
CA ILE A 360 -1.18 -21.25 -16.10
C ILE A 360 -1.01 -19.72 -16.26
N VAL A 361 -1.01 -19.25 -17.51
CA VAL A 361 -1.64 -17.98 -17.86
C VAL A 361 -2.95 -18.40 -18.49
N ARG A 362 -3.95 -18.74 -17.66
CA ARG A 362 -5.32 -18.80 -18.16
C ARG A 362 -5.73 -17.37 -18.54
N PHE A 363 -5.50 -17.01 -19.79
CA PHE A 363 -6.27 -15.97 -20.46
C PHE A 363 -7.68 -16.53 -20.59
N VAL A 364 -8.50 -16.33 -19.57
CA VAL A 364 -9.93 -16.50 -19.73
C VAL A 364 -10.46 -15.17 -20.24
N GLU A 365 -10.30 -14.93 -21.55
CA GLU A 365 -11.05 -13.89 -22.25
C GLU A 365 -12.37 -14.50 -22.71
N PHE A 366 -13.49 -13.89 -22.28
CA PHE A 366 -14.84 -14.21 -22.73
C PHE A 366 -15.46 -13.03 -23.46
#